data_AF-A0A960R9U6-F1
#
_entry.id   AF-A0A960R9U6-F1
#
_cell.length_a   1.000
_cell.length_b   1.000
_cell.length_c   1.000
_cell.angle_alpha   90.00
_cell.angle_beta   90.00
_cell.angle_gamma   90.00
#
_symmetry.space_group_name_H-M   'P 1'
#
loop_
_entity.id
_entity.type
_entity.pdbx_description
1 polymer ?
#
loop_
_entity_poly.entity_id
_entity_poly.type
_entity_poly.pdbx_seq_one_letter_code
_entity_poly.pdbx_strand_id
1 'polypeptide(L)'
;MSVALLRVNCRIAAAVSAWLAVVAGLAAAGRGAEATPAFEDAVASLLKSRCAECHDAASRKGDLDLSSASGLRRGGESGPAFVAGEPDKSHLYEKVASGEMPKKGERLGEAELKVLHDWIAGGAEFREAPSVTETAPTQHDVIPIMLLRCAACHGAQRQEGGLDLRTPASMRKGGASGPAFVSGDPDASRLIQRIESEACPPQALLLKAFVKRPPQSEVKTLRAWIAAGAPEPDIAPDVATTEPDPLVSEEDRQHWAFQPPKAIAGVESIDEFVGKRLAAAGLDFSPEADRDTLIRRAYLDLLGMPPEVEAWRYWRESADPDWFATMIDQLLDSPHYGERWGRYWLDLAGYADSEGGTSEDPIRPVAWKYRDYVVNAFNADKPYDEFLLEQIAGDELIDVDRA
;
A
#
# COMPACT_ATOMS: atom_id res chain seq x y z
N MET A 1 53.84 42.17 65.02
CA MET A 1 53.08 41.65 66.16
C MET A 1 52.58 40.26 65.76
N SER A 2 53.42 39.22 65.84
CA SER A 2 53.56 38.30 67.00
C SER A 2 52.22 37.73 67.43
N VAL A 3 51.91 36.46 67.14
CA VAL A 3 52.14 35.27 68.01
C VAL A 3 50.74 34.63 68.15
N ALA A 4 50.48 33.34 68.28
CA ALA A 4 51.15 32.08 67.96
C ALA A 4 50.17 30.97 68.42
N LEU A 5 50.51 29.71 68.11
CA LEU A 5 50.35 28.51 68.96
C LEU A 5 49.00 27.76 69.09
N LEU A 6 49.16 26.43 68.90
CA LEU A 6 48.60 25.30 69.67
C LEU A 6 47.15 24.87 69.35
N ARG A 7 46.74 23.59 69.32
CA ARG A 7 47.18 22.33 69.96
C ARG A 7 46.44 21.15 69.23
N VAL A 8 47.06 19.99 68.92
CA VAL A 8 47.08 18.70 69.71
C VAL A 8 45.67 18.03 69.73
N ASN A 9 45.38 16.75 69.43
CA ASN A 9 46.07 15.45 69.45
C ASN A 9 45.08 14.40 68.83
N CYS A 10 45.45 13.36 68.07
CA CYS A 10 46.03 12.04 68.46
C CYS A 10 45.05 10.86 68.25
N ARG A 11 45.54 9.83 67.53
CA ARG A 11 45.35 8.35 67.62
C ARG A 11 45.25 7.74 66.21
N ILE A 12 46.34 7.16 65.65
CA ILE A 12 46.82 5.76 65.82
C ILE A 12 45.71 4.78 65.35
N ALA A 13 45.82 4.03 64.24
CA ALA A 13 46.82 3.00 63.97
C ALA A 13 46.84 2.53 62.49
N ALA A 14 47.97 1.88 62.16
CA ALA A 14 48.20 0.83 61.16
C ALA A 14 48.50 1.24 59.71
N ALA A 15 49.80 1.36 59.47
CA ALA A 15 50.47 1.30 58.19
C ALA A 15 50.50 -0.12 57.61
N VAL A 16 50.34 -0.25 56.29
CA VAL A 16 51.15 -1.15 55.46
C VAL A 16 51.61 -0.34 54.25
N SER A 17 52.92 -0.23 54.14
CA SER A 17 53.66 0.57 53.18
C SER A 17 54.05 -0.29 51.96
N ALA A 18 53.87 0.25 50.76
CA ALA A 18 54.70 -0.02 49.58
C ALA A 18 54.52 1.19 48.62
N TRP A 19 55.32 2.25 48.77
CA TRP A 19 56.61 2.52 48.11
C TRP A 19 56.53 2.80 46.58
N LEU A 20 56.78 4.09 46.26
CA LEU A 20 57.31 4.71 45.02
C LEU A 20 56.54 4.51 43.69
N ALA A 21 56.38 5.48 42.79
CA ALA A 21 56.83 6.86 42.58
C ALA A 21 55.78 7.50 41.62
N VAL A 22 55.55 8.80 41.54
CA VAL A 22 56.36 9.78 40.79
C VAL A 22 55.72 11.16 41.04
N VAL A 23 56.56 12.15 41.30
CA VAL A 23 56.23 13.58 41.29
C VAL A 23 56.52 14.15 39.90
N ALA A 24 55.68 15.10 39.50
CA ALA A 24 55.86 16.14 38.48
C ALA A 24 55.57 15.81 37.01
N GLY A 25 54.65 16.61 36.46
CA GLY A 25 54.44 16.73 35.02
C GLY A 25 53.15 17.47 34.67
N LEU A 26 53.03 18.76 35.01
CA LEU A 26 52.15 19.65 34.27
C LEU A 26 52.64 19.69 32.82
N ALA A 27 51.93 19.01 31.92
CA ALA A 27 51.71 19.38 30.52
C ALA A 27 51.01 18.21 29.81
N ALA A 28 49.74 18.38 29.47
CA ALA A 28 49.27 18.26 28.08
C ALA A 28 47.74 18.29 28.03
N ALA A 29 47.27 19.29 27.29
CA ALA A 29 46.13 19.25 26.40
C ALA A 29 44.76 18.91 27.00
N GLY A 30 43.92 19.95 27.05
CA GLY A 30 42.51 19.76 26.81
C GLY A 30 42.33 18.93 25.55
N ARG A 31 41.88 17.69 25.72
CA ARG A 31 41.16 17.00 24.66
C ARG A 31 39.85 17.76 24.55
N GLY A 32 39.73 18.58 23.51
CA GLY A 32 38.40 18.92 23.03
C GLY A 32 37.67 17.61 22.85
N ALA A 33 36.51 17.48 23.49
CA ALA A 33 35.53 16.52 23.01
C ALA A 33 35.27 16.92 21.55
N GLU A 34 35.80 16.16 20.60
CA GLU A 34 35.31 16.23 19.23
C GLU A 34 33.81 15.97 19.35
N ALA A 35 33.01 17.01 19.05
CA ALA A 35 31.57 16.88 19.04
C ALA A 35 31.23 15.74 18.07
N THR A 36 30.54 14.71 18.56
CA THR A 36 30.04 13.64 17.70
C THR A 36 29.19 14.29 16.60
N PRO A 37 29.42 13.96 15.31
CA PRO A 37 28.67 14.59 14.24
C PRO A 37 27.19 14.21 14.37
N ALA A 38 26.31 15.18 14.19
CA ALA A 38 24.87 14.94 14.18
C ALA A 38 24.49 14.02 13.01
N PHE A 39 23.35 13.35 13.13
CA PHE A 39 22.80 12.48 12.09
C PHE A 39 22.82 13.14 10.70
N GLU A 40 22.40 14.39 10.62
CA GLU A 40 22.28 15.16 9.37
C GLU A 40 23.63 15.39 8.67
N ASP A 41 24.71 15.46 9.43
CA ASP A 41 26.05 15.79 8.92
C ASP A 41 26.81 14.57 8.43
N ALA A 42 26.65 13.44 9.12
CA ALA A 42 27.50 12.26 8.91
C ALA A 42 26.77 11.02 8.39
N VAL A 43 25.50 10.83 8.74
CA VAL A 43 24.79 9.55 8.51
C VAL A 43 23.66 9.68 7.49
N ALA A 44 23.00 10.83 7.41
CA ALA A 44 21.83 11.03 6.56
C ALA A 44 22.15 10.81 5.06
N SER A 45 23.26 11.34 4.57
CA SER A 45 23.68 11.17 3.16
C SER A 45 24.05 9.71 2.85
N LEU A 46 24.66 9.02 3.81
CA LEU A 46 25.03 7.60 3.71
C LEU A 46 23.77 6.72 3.59
N LEU A 47 22.82 6.86 4.52
CA LEU A 47 21.59 6.07 4.49
C LEU A 47 20.71 6.41 3.27
N LYS A 48 20.65 7.69 2.89
CA LYS A 48 19.90 8.11 1.70
C LYS A 48 20.48 7.53 0.42
N SER A 49 21.80 7.44 0.30
CA SER A 49 22.45 6.91 -0.91
C SER A 49 22.46 5.38 -0.96
N ARG A 50 22.62 4.69 0.17
CA ARG A 50 22.79 3.23 0.22
C ARG A 50 21.51 2.46 0.54
N CYS A 51 20.51 3.10 1.13
CA CYS A 51 19.36 2.39 1.71
C CYS A 51 17.99 2.90 1.25
N ALA A 52 17.85 4.18 0.88
CA ALA A 52 16.56 4.78 0.58
C ALA A 52 15.87 4.25 -0.68
N GLU A 53 16.57 3.55 -1.59
CA GLU A 53 15.91 2.88 -2.73
C GLU A 53 14.84 1.86 -2.28
N CYS A 54 15.01 1.25 -1.10
CA CYS A 54 14.07 0.28 -0.55
C CYS A 54 13.50 0.68 0.82
N HIS A 55 14.22 1.53 1.57
CA HIS A 55 13.88 1.94 2.93
C HIS A 55 13.66 3.46 2.99
N ASP A 56 12.74 3.98 2.19
CA ASP A 56 12.24 5.36 2.26
C ASP A 56 10.76 5.39 2.68
N ALA A 57 10.17 6.59 2.76
CA ALA A 57 8.79 6.79 3.15
C ALA A 57 7.76 6.09 2.23
N ALA A 58 8.10 5.89 0.95
CA ALA A 58 7.22 5.28 -0.04
C ALA A 58 7.31 3.74 -0.03
N SER A 59 8.52 3.20 -0.05
CA SER A 59 8.77 1.76 -0.20
C SER A 59 8.73 1.00 1.12
N ARG A 60 9.18 1.62 2.21
CA ARG A 60 9.17 1.11 3.60
C ARG A 60 9.37 -0.41 3.72
N LYS A 61 10.41 -0.96 3.09
CA LYS A 61 10.65 -2.40 3.17
C LYS A 61 10.96 -2.80 4.61
N GLY A 62 10.23 -3.79 5.13
CA GLY A 62 10.29 -4.14 6.55
C GLY A 62 9.80 -3.03 7.48
N ASP A 63 8.89 -2.18 6.99
CA ASP A 63 8.31 -0.99 7.65
C ASP A 63 9.36 0.03 8.14
N LEU A 64 10.54 0.03 7.53
CA LEU A 64 11.67 0.88 7.92
C LEU A 64 11.88 2.02 6.92
N ASP A 65 11.93 3.26 7.41
CA ASP A 65 12.33 4.46 6.66
C ASP A 65 13.67 4.99 7.19
N LEU A 66 14.72 4.87 6.38
CA LEU A 66 16.08 5.37 6.66
C LEU A 66 16.38 6.69 5.93
N SER A 67 15.41 7.22 5.18
CA SER A 67 15.57 8.47 4.41
C SER A 67 15.36 9.74 5.26
N SER A 68 14.80 9.59 6.45
CA SER A 68 14.45 10.69 7.35
C SER A 68 14.85 10.39 8.81
N ALA A 69 15.12 11.44 9.58
CA ALA A 69 15.42 11.31 11.01
C ALA A 69 14.25 10.74 11.81
N SER A 70 13.02 11.14 11.46
CA SER A 70 11.79 10.67 12.08
C SER A 70 11.51 9.20 11.75
N GLY A 71 11.71 8.79 10.49
CA GLY A 71 11.65 7.39 10.07
C GLY A 71 12.68 6.53 10.79
N LEU A 72 13.92 6.99 10.85
CA LEU A 72 15.02 6.25 11.49
C LEU A 72 14.75 6.02 12.98
N ARG A 73 14.18 7.02 13.69
CA ARG A 73 13.76 6.87 15.09
C ARG A 73 12.56 5.97 15.29
N ARG A 74 11.62 5.92 14.34
CA ARG A 74 10.44 5.05 14.40
C ARG A 74 10.85 3.57 14.39
N GLY A 75 11.92 3.23 13.68
CA GLY A 75 12.34 1.84 13.49
C GLY A 75 11.50 1.14 12.44
N GLY A 76 11.48 -0.20 12.47
CA GLY A 76 10.70 -1.02 11.53
C GLY A 76 10.14 -2.28 12.18
N GLU A 77 9.77 -3.26 11.35
CA GLU A 77 9.11 -4.51 11.78
C GLU A 77 9.91 -5.30 12.84
N SER A 78 11.24 -5.12 12.84
CA SER A 78 12.19 -5.77 13.75
C SER A 78 12.49 -4.95 15.01
N GLY A 79 11.80 -3.83 15.23
CA GLY A 79 11.99 -2.92 16.36
C GLY A 79 12.83 -1.68 16.03
N PRO A 80 13.45 -1.05 17.04
CA PRO A 80 14.28 0.14 16.84
C PRO A 80 15.43 -0.13 15.86
N ALA A 81 15.68 0.81 14.95
CA ALA A 81 16.82 0.69 14.03
C ALA A 81 18.16 0.77 14.77
N PHE A 82 18.23 1.54 15.86
CA PHE A 82 19.43 1.72 16.66
C PHE A 82 19.10 1.89 18.15
N VAL A 83 20.10 1.66 19.00
CA VAL A 83 20.08 1.92 20.44
C VAL A 83 21.20 2.91 20.73
N ALA A 84 20.82 4.11 21.17
CA ALA A 84 21.78 5.20 21.43
C ALA A 84 22.86 4.76 22.44
N GLY A 85 24.13 4.94 22.07
CA GLY A 85 25.29 4.54 22.86
C GLY A 85 25.67 3.06 22.74
N GLU A 86 24.88 2.23 22.06
CA GLU A 86 25.09 0.77 21.99
C GLU A 86 25.07 0.25 20.53
N PRO A 87 26.17 0.43 19.77
CA PRO A 87 26.27 -0.06 18.38
C PRO A 87 26.03 -1.56 18.24
N ASP A 88 26.58 -2.36 19.16
CA ASP A 88 26.46 -3.82 19.13
C ASP A 88 25.03 -4.34 19.38
N LYS A 89 24.16 -3.50 19.97
CA LYS A 89 22.72 -3.79 20.16
C LYS A 89 21.84 -3.11 19.12
N SER A 90 22.43 -2.41 18.16
CA SER A 90 21.72 -1.66 17.14
C SER A 90 21.51 -2.51 15.90
N HIS A 91 20.24 -2.83 15.61
CA HIS A 91 19.89 -3.74 14.53
C HIS A 91 20.36 -3.27 13.16
N LEU A 92 20.30 -1.96 12.90
CA LEU A 92 20.81 -1.35 11.67
C LEU A 92 22.31 -1.62 11.52
N TYR A 93 23.09 -1.43 12.58
CA TYR A 93 24.54 -1.64 12.55
C TYR A 93 24.89 -3.12 12.35
N GLU A 94 24.21 -4.01 13.09
CA GLU A 94 24.37 -5.47 12.95
C GLU A 94 24.20 -5.91 11.48
N LYS A 95 23.14 -5.44 10.82
CA LYS A 95 22.80 -5.87 9.45
C LYS A 95 23.73 -5.33 8.37
N VAL A 96 24.28 -4.13 8.55
CA VAL A 96 25.27 -3.60 7.61
C VAL A 96 26.66 -4.18 7.86
N ALA A 97 27.03 -4.41 9.13
CA ALA A 97 28.32 -4.99 9.49
C ALA A 97 28.42 -6.48 9.11
N SER A 98 27.32 -7.23 9.20
CA SER A 98 27.27 -8.62 8.71
C SER A 98 27.25 -8.73 7.19
N GLY A 99 27.05 -7.62 6.48
CA GLY A 99 26.91 -7.58 5.02
C GLY A 99 25.60 -8.18 4.50
N GLU A 100 24.60 -8.37 5.37
CA GLU A 100 23.23 -8.73 4.99
C GLU A 100 22.52 -7.57 4.28
N MET A 101 22.89 -6.32 4.61
CA MET A 101 22.40 -5.11 3.98
C MET A 101 23.56 -4.23 3.44
N PRO A 102 23.38 -3.59 2.29
CA PRO A 102 22.19 -3.63 1.42
C PRO A 102 22.11 -4.92 0.57
N LYS A 103 20.89 -5.41 0.29
CA LYS A 103 20.65 -6.61 -0.54
C LYS A 103 20.89 -6.38 -2.04
N LYS A 104 20.80 -5.14 -2.48
CA LYS A 104 21.10 -4.67 -3.82
C LYS A 104 21.98 -3.42 -3.69
N GLY A 105 23.00 -3.31 -4.52
CA GLY A 105 23.99 -2.24 -4.44
C GLY A 105 25.26 -2.64 -3.70
N GLU A 106 26.17 -1.67 -3.57
CA GLU A 106 27.47 -1.87 -2.92
C GLU A 106 27.33 -1.90 -1.39
N ARG A 107 28.13 -2.77 -0.75
CA ARG A 107 28.26 -2.80 0.71
C ARG A 107 28.95 -1.54 1.22
N LEU A 108 28.62 -1.17 2.46
CA LEU A 108 29.30 -0.08 3.14
C LEU A 108 30.78 -0.44 3.33
N GLY A 109 31.67 0.48 2.95
CA GLY A 109 33.09 0.36 3.20
C GLY A 109 33.42 0.56 4.69
N GLU A 110 34.64 0.18 5.10
CA GLU A 110 35.07 0.29 6.51
C GLU A 110 34.93 1.72 7.08
N ALA A 111 35.20 2.74 6.25
CA ALA A 111 35.03 4.14 6.65
C ALA A 111 33.56 4.52 6.88
N GLU A 112 32.64 4.05 6.03
CA GLU A 112 31.19 4.30 6.14
C GLU A 112 30.61 3.55 7.36
N LEU A 113 31.04 2.30 7.59
CA LEU A 113 30.68 1.53 8.78
C LEU A 113 31.16 2.22 10.05
N LYS A 114 32.39 2.76 10.06
CA LYS A 114 32.93 3.51 11.20
C LYS A 114 32.13 4.77 11.48
N VAL A 115 31.68 5.49 10.45
CA VAL A 115 30.84 6.68 10.62
C VAL A 115 29.51 6.33 11.28
N LEU A 116 28.84 5.27 10.83
CA LEU A 116 27.60 4.81 11.44
C LEU A 116 27.81 4.33 12.88
N HIS A 117 28.88 3.58 13.13
CA HIS A 117 29.26 3.09 14.45
C HIS A 117 29.48 4.26 15.43
N ASP A 118 30.32 5.23 15.05
CA ASP A 118 30.71 6.34 15.93
C ASP A 118 29.54 7.27 16.23
N TRP A 119 28.63 7.48 15.27
CA TRP A 119 27.40 8.20 15.52
C TRP A 119 26.52 7.50 16.56
N ILE A 120 26.31 6.18 16.44
CA ILE A 120 25.53 5.42 17.42
C ILE A 120 26.23 5.44 18.79
N ALA A 121 27.54 5.21 18.82
CA ALA A 121 28.34 5.19 20.05
C ALA A 121 28.33 6.55 20.76
N GLY A 122 28.32 7.65 20.00
CA GLY A 122 28.22 9.02 20.52
C GLY A 122 26.81 9.46 20.89
N GLY A 123 25.86 8.52 21.03
CA GLY A 123 24.51 8.80 21.54
C GLY A 123 23.46 9.02 20.46
N ALA A 124 23.79 8.82 19.18
CA ALA A 124 22.89 8.97 18.05
C ALA A 124 22.16 10.31 18.05
N GLU A 125 22.91 11.41 18.19
CA GLU A 125 22.37 12.75 18.27
C GLU A 125 21.83 13.24 16.91
N PHE A 126 20.73 14.00 16.97
CA PHE A 126 20.08 14.65 15.84
C PHE A 126 20.09 16.16 16.10
N ARG A 127 20.34 16.96 15.06
CA ARG A 127 20.37 18.42 15.20
C ARG A 127 19.00 18.98 15.59
N GLU A 128 17.94 18.43 15.02
CA GLU A 128 16.57 18.74 15.36
C GLU A 128 15.94 17.50 16.01
N ALA A 129 15.35 17.66 17.19
CA ALA A 129 14.64 16.56 17.82
C ALA A 129 13.44 16.19 16.93
N PRO A 130 13.41 15.02 16.28
CA PRO A 130 12.30 14.69 15.41
C PRO A 130 11.03 14.58 16.24
N SER A 131 10.02 15.37 15.87
CA SER A 131 8.66 15.27 16.41
C SER A 131 8.04 13.97 15.93
N VAL A 132 8.21 12.88 16.68
CA VAL A 132 7.37 11.69 16.52
C VAL A 132 6.17 11.91 17.44
N THR A 133 5.08 12.44 16.88
CA THR A 133 3.78 12.37 17.56
C THR A 133 3.35 10.91 17.47
N GLU A 134 3.75 10.07 18.42
CA GLU A 134 3.21 8.71 18.54
C GLU A 134 1.74 8.84 18.92
N THR A 135 0.86 8.79 17.93
CA THR A 135 -0.57 8.57 18.16
C THR A 135 -0.74 7.17 18.73
N ALA A 136 -1.48 7.05 19.85
CA ALA A 136 -1.78 5.76 20.44
C ALA A 136 -2.46 4.85 19.39
N PRO A 137 -2.12 3.55 19.33
CA PRO A 137 -2.75 2.63 18.39
C PRO A 137 -4.27 2.59 18.58
N THR A 138 -4.99 2.41 17.47
CA THR A 138 -6.45 2.31 17.43
C THR A 138 -6.88 0.97 16.82
N GLN A 139 -8.20 0.78 16.65
CA GLN A 139 -8.72 -0.38 15.94
C GLN A 139 -8.12 -0.55 14.52
N HIS A 140 -7.73 0.54 13.86
CA HIS A 140 -7.15 0.48 12.51
C HIS A 140 -5.75 -0.17 12.48
N ASP A 141 -5.01 -0.10 13.58
CA ASP A 141 -3.70 -0.75 13.72
C ASP A 141 -3.85 -2.24 14.13
N VAL A 142 -4.93 -2.56 14.84
CA VAL A 142 -5.16 -3.89 15.43
C VAL A 142 -5.95 -4.84 14.52
N ILE A 143 -7.00 -4.36 13.85
CA ILE A 143 -7.85 -5.20 12.99
C ILE A 143 -7.04 -5.88 11.87
N PRO A 144 -6.10 -5.21 11.16
CA PRO A 144 -5.27 -5.87 10.15
C PRO A 144 -4.45 -7.04 10.72
N ILE A 145 -3.91 -6.89 11.93
CA ILE A 145 -3.20 -7.97 12.64
C ILE A 145 -4.16 -9.15 12.88
N MET A 146 -5.38 -8.87 13.34
CA MET A 146 -6.38 -9.91 13.62
C MET A 146 -6.84 -10.64 12.36
N LEU A 147 -7.06 -9.90 11.27
CA LEU A 147 -7.44 -10.47 9.98
C LEU A 147 -6.32 -11.35 9.40
N LEU A 148 -5.07 -10.90 9.49
CA LEU A 148 -3.92 -11.61 8.95
C LEU A 148 -3.52 -12.83 9.78
N ARG A 149 -3.60 -12.74 11.11
CA ARG A 149 -3.04 -13.75 12.03
C ARG A 149 -4.09 -14.69 12.60
N CYS A 150 -5.34 -14.24 12.73
CA CYS A 150 -6.32 -14.93 13.58
C CYS A 150 -7.64 -15.29 12.86
N ALA A 151 -8.09 -14.48 11.89
CA ALA A 151 -9.43 -14.62 11.29
C ALA A 151 -9.63 -15.91 10.47
N ALA A 152 -8.56 -16.61 10.10
CA ALA A 152 -8.65 -17.93 9.47
C ALA A 152 -9.36 -18.98 10.37
N CYS A 153 -9.26 -18.83 11.70
CA CYS A 153 -9.90 -19.72 12.68
C CYS A 153 -10.91 -18.99 13.59
N HIS A 154 -10.80 -17.67 13.74
CA HIS A 154 -11.63 -16.84 14.62
C HIS A 154 -12.26 -15.67 13.85
N GLY A 155 -12.96 -15.97 12.75
CA GLY A 155 -13.60 -15.00 11.85
C GLY A 155 -15.03 -15.40 11.48
N ALA A 156 -15.56 -14.87 10.37
CA ALA A 156 -16.97 -15.07 9.98
C ALA A 156 -17.29 -16.55 9.67
N GLN A 157 -16.40 -17.16 8.90
CA GLN A 157 -16.60 -18.49 8.31
C GLN A 157 -16.24 -19.61 9.30
N ARG A 158 -15.42 -19.31 10.31
CA ARG A 158 -14.95 -20.26 11.32
C ARG A 158 -14.75 -19.52 12.64
N GLN A 159 -15.39 -20.00 13.70
CA GLN A 159 -15.36 -19.42 15.04
C GLN A 159 -14.91 -20.47 16.06
N GLU A 160 -13.66 -20.89 15.99
CA GLU A 160 -13.12 -21.85 16.96
C GLU A 160 -13.24 -21.30 18.38
N GLY A 161 -13.75 -22.13 19.30
CA GLY A 161 -14.06 -21.69 20.66
C GLY A 161 -15.17 -20.64 20.75
N GLY A 162 -15.98 -20.47 19.70
CA GLY A 162 -17.05 -19.46 19.63
C GLY A 162 -16.53 -18.03 19.55
N LEU A 163 -15.27 -17.84 19.15
CA LEU A 163 -14.60 -16.55 19.15
C LEU A 163 -14.58 -15.93 17.74
N ASP A 164 -14.93 -14.64 17.65
CA ASP A 164 -14.78 -13.81 16.44
C ASP A 164 -13.90 -12.60 16.78
N LEU A 165 -12.80 -12.44 16.06
CA LEU A 165 -11.79 -11.40 16.27
C LEU A 165 -11.80 -10.34 15.16
N ARG A 166 -12.87 -10.24 14.37
CA ARG A 166 -12.92 -9.25 13.27
C ARG A 166 -13.25 -7.83 13.73
N THR A 167 -13.93 -7.67 14.87
CA THR A 167 -14.29 -6.35 15.39
C THR A 167 -13.98 -6.22 16.88
N PRO A 168 -13.66 -5.02 17.40
CA PRO A 168 -13.45 -4.85 18.84
C PRO A 168 -14.69 -5.22 19.66
N ALA A 169 -15.89 -4.98 19.13
CA ALA A 169 -17.14 -5.43 19.74
C ALA A 169 -17.21 -6.97 19.87
N SER A 170 -16.81 -7.73 18.84
CA SER A 170 -16.79 -9.18 18.88
C SER A 170 -15.68 -9.71 19.81
N MET A 171 -14.52 -9.05 19.83
CA MET A 171 -13.44 -9.35 20.77
C MET A 171 -13.86 -9.15 22.23
N ARG A 172 -14.60 -8.08 22.54
CA ARG A 172 -15.15 -7.83 23.89
C ARG A 172 -16.22 -8.83 24.27
N LYS A 173 -17.08 -9.23 23.32
CA LYS A 173 -18.04 -10.34 23.54
C LYS A 173 -17.30 -11.63 23.86
N GLY A 174 -16.20 -11.89 23.17
CA GLY A 174 -15.36 -13.06 23.38
C GLY A 174 -16.00 -14.36 22.91
N GLY A 175 -15.43 -15.48 23.37
CA GLY A 175 -15.90 -16.83 23.05
C GLY A 175 -16.29 -17.63 24.29
N ALA A 176 -16.26 -18.96 24.19
CA ALA A 176 -16.52 -19.89 25.31
C ALA A 176 -15.58 -19.68 26.51
N SER A 177 -14.43 -19.05 26.26
CA SER A 177 -13.43 -18.66 27.25
C SER A 177 -13.59 -17.21 27.73
N GLY A 178 -14.75 -16.57 27.55
CA GLY A 178 -14.95 -15.17 27.91
C GLY A 178 -14.26 -14.20 26.94
N PRO A 179 -14.10 -12.92 27.34
CA PRO A 179 -13.61 -11.85 26.47
C PRO A 179 -12.20 -12.13 25.95
N ALA A 180 -11.92 -11.70 24.72
CA ALA A 180 -10.58 -11.83 24.13
C ALA A 180 -9.57 -10.94 24.86
N PHE A 181 -9.99 -9.75 25.29
CA PHE A 181 -9.15 -8.81 26.02
C PHE A 181 -9.94 -8.12 27.14
N VAL A 182 -9.20 -7.57 28.11
CA VAL A 182 -9.70 -6.73 29.20
C VAL A 182 -9.21 -5.31 28.92
N SER A 183 -10.13 -4.37 28.70
CA SER A 183 -9.79 -2.97 28.42
C SER A 183 -8.94 -2.38 29.56
N GLY A 184 -7.80 -1.80 29.20
CA GLY A 184 -6.82 -1.23 30.14
C GLY A 184 -5.83 -2.24 30.73
N ASP A 185 -6.03 -3.54 30.54
CA ASP A 185 -5.20 -4.59 31.16
C ASP A 185 -4.73 -5.64 30.15
N PRO A 186 -3.58 -5.43 29.49
CA PRO A 186 -3.02 -6.39 28.54
C PRO A 186 -2.56 -7.68 29.20
N ASP A 187 -2.13 -7.66 30.47
CA ASP A 187 -1.65 -8.86 31.18
C ASP A 187 -2.80 -9.79 31.56
N ALA A 188 -3.97 -9.25 31.91
CA ALA A 188 -5.19 -10.02 32.13
C ALA A 188 -5.89 -10.46 30.82
N SER A 189 -5.43 -9.98 29.66
CA SER A 189 -6.07 -10.24 28.37
C SER A 189 -5.70 -11.60 27.79
N ARG A 190 -6.70 -12.48 27.63
CA ARG A 190 -6.50 -13.85 27.14
C ARG A 190 -5.85 -13.92 25.76
N LEU A 191 -6.18 -12.98 24.86
CA LEU A 191 -5.56 -12.86 23.55
C LEU A 191 -4.04 -12.77 23.67
N ILE A 192 -3.54 -11.87 24.51
CA ILE A 192 -2.11 -11.65 24.75
C ILE A 192 -1.48 -12.89 25.39
N GLN A 193 -2.09 -13.41 26.46
CA GLN A 193 -1.61 -14.62 27.13
C GLN A 193 -1.47 -15.82 26.17
N ARG A 194 -2.41 -15.99 25.24
CA ARG A 194 -2.40 -17.09 24.26
C ARG A 194 -1.36 -16.90 23.17
N ILE A 195 -1.09 -15.66 22.75
CA ILE A 195 -0.03 -15.33 21.80
C ILE A 195 1.35 -15.58 22.45
N GLU A 196 1.57 -15.05 23.65
CA GLU A 196 2.87 -15.10 24.35
C GLU A 196 3.21 -16.51 24.87
N SER A 197 2.20 -17.29 25.28
CA SER A 197 2.37 -18.71 25.61
C SER A 197 2.48 -19.62 24.38
N GLU A 198 2.42 -19.03 23.18
CA GLU A 198 2.47 -19.75 21.91
C GLU A 198 1.35 -20.78 21.70
N ALA A 199 0.31 -20.73 22.53
CA ALA A 199 -0.85 -21.61 22.48
C ALA A 199 -1.77 -21.29 21.29
N CYS A 200 -1.73 -20.07 20.76
CA CYS A 200 -2.52 -19.64 19.62
C CYS A 200 -1.73 -18.66 18.72
N PRO A 201 -1.61 -18.91 17.40
CA PRO A 201 -2.01 -20.13 16.72
C PRO A 201 -1.14 -21.34 17.14
N PRO A 202 -1.72 -22.55 17.29
CA PRO A 202 -0.96 -23.74 17.66
C PRO A 202 -0.02 -24.15 16.51
N GLN A 203 1.18 -24.61 16.86
CA GLN A 203 2.26 -24.91 15.91
C GLN A 203 1.81 -25.81 14.74
N ALA A 204 0.98 -26.81 15.03
CA ALA A 204 0.49 -27.77 14.03
C ALA A 204 -0.44 -27.16 12.95
N LEU A 205 -1.00 -25.97 13.20
CA LEU A 205 -1.93 -25.30 12.29
C LEU A 205 -1.28 -24.18 11.47
N LEU A 206 -0.05 -23.75 11.77
CA LEU A 206 0.59 -22.63 11.06
C LEU A 206 0.63 -22.84 9.54
N LEU A 207 1.10 -24.01 9.10
CA LEU A 207 1.17 -24.35 7.67
C LEU A 207 -0.20 -24.67 7.06
N LYS A 208 -1.09 -25.33 7.83
CA LYS A 208 -2.41 -25.76 7.32
C LYS A 208 -3.38 -24.60 7.12
N ALA A 209 -3.33 -23.62 8.02
CA ALA A 209 -4.16 -22.42 7.96
C ALA A 209 -3.43 -21.23 7.30
N PHE A 210 -2.19 -21.43 6.81
CA PHE A 210 -1.35 -20.39 6.21
C PHE A 210 -1.20 -19.13 7.10
N VAL A 211 -1.15 -19.32 8.41
CA VAL A 211 -0.97 -18.24 9.40
C VAL A 211 0.41 -18.30 10.03
N LYS A 212 0.94 -17.14 10.43
CA LYS A 212 2.15 -17.03 11.24
C LYS A 212 1.79 -16.47 12.61
N ARG A 213 2.63 -16.72 13.61
CA ARG A 213 2.52 -16.05 14.90
C ARG A 213 2.83 -14.55 14.74
N PRO A 214 2.13 -13.66 15.45
CA PRO A 214 2.48 -12.25 15.47
C PRO A 214 3.93 -12.04 15.93
N PRO A 215 4.78 -11.28 15.20
CA PRO A 215 6.07 -10.83 15.71
C PRO A 215 5.90 -9.87 16.90
N GLN A 216 7.00 -9.63 17.64
CA GLN A 216 6.98 -8.79 18.84
C GLN A 216 6.49 -7.36 18.60
N SER A 217 6.72 -6.80 17.40
CA SER A 217 6.19 -5.50 16.99
C SER A 217 4.65 -5.48 16.97
N GLU A 218 4.03 -6.49 16.37
CA GLU A 218 2.57 -6.64 16.39
C GLU A 218 2.05 -6.86 17.81
N VAL A 219 2.72 -7.70 18.61
CA VAL A 219 2.33 -7.92 20.03
C VAL A 219 2.41 -6.61 20.81
N LYS A 220 3.44 -5.79 20.62
CA LYS A 220 3.58 -4.47 21.24
C LYS A 220 2.40 -3.56 20.88
N THR A 221 1.99 -3.52 19.61
CA THR A 221 0.82 -2.76 19.15
C THR A 221 -0.46 -3.23 19.82
N LEU A 222 -0.68 -4.55 19.89
CA LEU A 222 -1.86 -5.13 20.58
C LEU A 222 -1.89 -4.76 22.06
N ARG A 223 -0.74 -4.88 22.75
CA ARG A 223 -0.64 -4.52 24.18
C ARG A 223 -0.89 -3.04 24.41
N ALA A 224 -0.31 -2.17 23.57
CA ALA A 224 -0.50 -0.73 23.66
C ALA A 224 -1.96 -0.31 23.41
N TRP A 225 -2.61 -0.90 22.39
CA TRP A 225 -4.04 -0.66 22.12
C TRP A 225 -4.92 -1.08 23.30
N ILE A 226 -4.70 -2.29 23.85
CA ILE A 226 -5.46 -2.77 25.01
C ILE A 226 -5.24 -1.87 26.24
N ALA A 227 -3.99 -1.50 26.52
CA ALA A 227 -3.64 -0.63 27.64
C ALA A 227 -4.28 0.78 27.51
N ALA A 228 -4.41 1.29 26.28
CA ALA A 228 -5.11 2.54 25.99
C ALA A 228 -6.64 2.43 26.09
N GLY A 229 -7.17 1.27 26.51
CA GLY A 229 -8.60 1.03 26.66
C GLY A 229 -9.29 0.46 25.42
N ALA A 230 -8.51 0.02 24.43
CA ALA A 230 -8.97 -0.41 23.11
C ALA A 230 -9.80 0.66 22.39
N PRO A 231 -9.21 1.86 22.13
CA PRO A 231 -9.92 2.96 21.50
C PRO A 231 -10.40 2.59 20.10
N GLU A 232 -11.66 2.91 19.84
CA GLU A 232 -12.31 2.83 18.54
C GLU A 232 -12.63 4.26 18.11
N PRO A 233 -11.99 4.78 17.05
CA PRO A 233 -12.41 6.04 16.46
C PRO A 233 -13.86 5.89 16.00
N ASP A 234 -14.66 6.90 16.30
CA ASP A 234 -16.02 7.00 15.76
C ASP A 234 -15.90 7.20 14.25
N ILE A 235 -16.14 6.13 13.49
CA ILE A 235 -16.16 6.20 12.04
C ILE A 235 -17.56 6.66 11.66
N ALA A 236 -17.71 7.98 11.50
CA ALA A 236 -18.87 8.51 10.81
C ALA A 236 -18.93 7.85 9.42
N PRO A 237 -20.07 7.29 8.99
CA PRO A 237 -20.21 6.77 7.64
C PRO A 237 -19.82 7.88 6.67
N ASP A 238 -18.95 7.55 5.72
CA ASP A 238 -18.55 8.44 4.63
C ASP A 238 -19.74 8.62 3.69
N VAL A 239 -20.68 9.45 4.11
CA VAL A 239 -21.81 9.88 3.30
C VAL A 239 -21.25 10.95 2.39
N ALA A 240 -21.23 10.69 1.09
CA ALA A 240 -20.84 11.68 0.10
C ALA A 240 -21.63 12.99 0.35
N THR A 241 -20.93 14.00 0.84
CA THR A 241 -21.49 15.33 1.07
C THR A 241 -20.98 16.30 0.02
N THR A 242 -21.50 17.51 0.04
CA THR A 242 -20.95 18.62 -0.75
C THR A 242 -19.78 19.31 -0.03
N GLU A 243 -19.44 18.89 1.19
CA GLU A 243 -18.29 19.42 1.92
C GLU A 243 -16.98 18.90 1.30
N PRO A 244 -15.91 19.72 1.30
CA PRO A 244 -14.63 19.30 0.77
C PRO A 244 -14.05 18.14 1.57
N ASP A 245 -13.95 16.97 0.95
CA ASP A 245 -13.17 15.83 1.45
C ASP A 245 -11.73 16.29 1.80
N PRO A 246 -11.30 16.14 3.08
CA PRO A 246 -9.97 16.56 3.53
C PRO A 246 -8.81 15.75 2.93
N LEU A 247 -9.06 14.58 2.35
CA LEU A 247 -8.08 13.78 1.62
C LEU A 247 -7.89 14.25 0.18
N VAL A 248 -8.81 15.08 -0.33
CA VAL A 248 -8.78 15.58 -1.71
C VAL A 248 -8.45 17.07 -1.65
N SER A 249 -7.19 17.39 -1.96
CA SER A 249 -6.73 18.77 -2.00
C SER A 249 -7.40 19.56 -3.12
N GLU A 250 -7.34 20.89 -3.04
CA GLU A 250 -7.77 21.75 -4.15
C GLU A 250 -7.02 21.43 -5.45
N GLU A 251 -5.75 21.01 -5.37
CA GLU A 251 -4.97 20.60 -6.54
C GLU A 251 -5.51 19.32 -7.17
N ASP A 252 -5.86 18.31 -6.36
CA ASP A 252 -6.47 17.06 -6.83
C ASP A 252 -7.78 17.33 -7.58
N ARG A 253 -8.58 18.29 -7.07
CA ARG A 253 -9.83 18.72 -7.71
C ARG A 253 -9.60 19.38 -9.06
N GLN A 254 -8.43 19.98 -9.31
CA GLN A 254 -8.08 20.56 -10.61
C GLN A 254 -7.59 19.52 -11.63
N HIS A 255 -7.46 18.24 -11.27
CA HIS A 255 -7.09 17.20 -12.22
C HIS A 255 -8.09 17.15 -13.38
N TRP A 256 -7.57 17.08 -14.62
CA TRP A 256 -8.38 17.25 -15.84
C TRP A 256 -9.57 16.28 -15.94
N ALA A 257 -9.46 15.08 -15.37
CA ALA A 257 -10.53 14.07 -15.37
C ALA A 257 -11.74 14.44 -14.50
N PHE A 258 -11.58 15.36 -13.53
CA PHE A 258 -12.65 15.84 -12.65
C PHE A 258 -13.20 17.20 -13.08
N GLN A 259 -12.64 17.78 -14.15
CA GLN A 259 -13.10 19.04 -14.70
C GLN A 259 -14.08 18.76 -15.85
N PRO A 260 -15.24 19.45 -15.92
CA PRO A 260 -16.12 19.30 -17.05
C PRO A 260 -15.40 19.73 -18.32
N PRO A 261 -15.56 19.02 -19.45
CA PRO A 261 -14.96 19.41 -20.71
C PRO A 261 -15.48 20.80 -21.12
N LYS A 262 -14.55 21.69 -21.50
CA LYS A 262 -14.87 23.05 -21.95
C LYS A 262 -14.80 23.11 -23.47
N ALA A 263 -15.88 23.58 -24.09
CA ALA A 263 -15.89 23.86 -25.52
C ALA A 263 -14.82 24.91 -25.87
N ILE A 264 -14.09 24.69 -26.96
CA ILE A 264 -13.07 25.63 -27.43
C ILE A 264 -13.71 26.52 -28.49
N ALA A 265 -13.68 27.83 -28.26
CA ALA A 265 -14.29 28.79 -29.17
C ALA A 265 -13.68 28.69 -30.59
N GLY A 266 -14.54 28.59 -31.61
CA GLY A 266 -14.14 28.43 -33.00
C GLY A 266 -13.55 27.06 -33.34
N VAL A 267 -13.91 26.02 -32.58
CA VAL A 267 -13.71 24.61 -32.92
C VAL A 267 -15.08 23.94 -32.92
N GLU A 268 -15.53 23.52 -34.09
CA GLU A 268 -16.88 22.94 -34.30
C GLU A 268 -16.84 21.41 -34.40
N SER A 269 -15.66 20.81 -34.61
CA SER A 269 -15.47 19.36 -34.69
C SER A 269 -14.20 18.87 -33.98
N ILE A 270 -14.17 17.56 -33.71
CA ILE A 270 -12.97 16.88 -33.19
C ILE A 270 -11.81 17.00 -34.19
N ASP A 271 -12.09 16.96 -35.50
CA ASP A 271 -11.05 17.08 -36.53
C ASP A 271 -10.42 18.46 -36.53
N GLU A 272 -11.22 19.53 -36.36
CA GLU A 272 -10.68 20.88 -36.20
C GLU A 272 -9.85 21.02 -34.92
N PHE A 273 -10.30 20.38 -33.83
CA PHE A 273 -9.57 20.36 -32.56
C PHE A 273 -8.19 19.72 -32.73
N VAL A 274 -8.14 18.53 -33.32
CA VAL A 274 -6.91 17.78 -33.57
C VAL A 274 -6.04 18.50 -34.59
N GLY A 275 -6.61 18.99 -35.69
CA GLY A 275 -5.92 19.72 -36.75
C GLY A 275 -5.19 20.96 -36.24
N LYS A 276 -5.80 21.76 -35.35
CA LYS A 276 -5.13 22.90 -34.72
C LYS A 276 -3.88 22.49 -33.92
N ARG A 277 -3.95 21.36 -33.21
CA ARG A 277 -2.81 20.82 -32.45
C ARG A 277 -1.71 20.27 -33.35
N LEU A 278 -2.09 19.56 -34.42
CA LEU A 278 -1.15 19.05 -35.43
C LEU A 278 -0.41 20.22 -36.11
N ALA A 279 -1.15 21.22 -36.58
CA ALA A 279 -0.57 22.40 -37.24
C ALA A 279 0.41 23.15 -36.33
N ALA A 280 0.07 23.32 -35.05
CA ALA A 280 0.97 23.93 -34.07
C ALA A 280 2.27 23.12 -33.83
N ALA A 281 2.21 21.80 -34.06
CA ALA A 281 3.36 20.90 -34.02
C ALA A 281 4.09 20.76 -35.37
N GLY A 282 3.66 21.48 -36.42
CA GLY A 282 4.19 21.33 -37.78
C GLY A 282 3.84 20.00 -38.44
N LEU A 283 2.76 19.36 -37.99
CA LEU A 283 2.23 18.10 -38.49
C LEU A 283 0.91 18.34 -39.24
N ASP A 284 0.51 17.35 -40.03
CA ASP A 284 -0.77 17.30 -40.71
C ASP A 284 -1.38 15.90 -40.53
N PHE A 285 -2.64 15.74 -40.92
CA PHE A 285 -3.28 14.43 -40.95
C PHE A 285 -2.55 13.50 -41.93
N SER A 286 -2.54 12.21 -41.60
CA SER A 286 -2.11 11.18 -42.53
C SER A 286 -3.02 11.21 -43.78
N PRO A 287 -2.47 10.88 -44.97
CA PRO A 287 -3.30 10.75 -46.15
C PRO A 287 -4.38 9.68 -45.92
N GLU A 288 -5.55 9.91 -46.52
CA GLU A 288 -6.65 8.95 -46.47
C GLU A 288 -6.21 7.60 -47.04
N ALA A 289 -6.64 6.53 -46.39
CA ALA A 289 -6.33 5.18 -46.85
C ALA A 289 -7.06 4.88 -48.18
N ASP A 290 -6.48 3.98 -48.98
CA ASP A 290 -7.15 3.55 -50.21
C ASP A 290 -8.47 2.81 -49.90
N ARG A 291 -9.35 2.79 -50.90
CA ARG A 291 -10.71 2.26 -50.78
C ARG A 291 -10.74 0.80 -50.31
N ASP A 292 -9.83 -0.05 -50.80
CA ASP A 292 -9.77 -1.46 -50.40
C ASP A 292 -9.36 -1.61 -48.92
N THR A 293 -8.41 -0.78 -48.48
CA THR A 293 -8.00 -0.70 -47.07
C THR A 293 -9.14 -0.23 -46.17
N LEU A 294 -9.89 0.80 -46.57
CA LEU A 294 -11.03 1.32 -45.79
C LEU A 294 -12.13 0.25 -45.63
N ILE A 295 -12.53 -0.42 -46.72
CA ILE A 295 -13.53 -1.49 -46.68
C ILE A 295 -13.06 -2.60 -45.73
N ARG A 296 -11.82 -3.08 -45.88
CA ARG A 296 -11.31 -4.17 -45.04
C ARG A 296 -11.28 -3.80 -43.56
N ARG A 297 -10.85 -2.59 -43.21
CA ARG A 297 -10.78 -2.12 -41.82
C ARG A 297 -12.17 -2.02 -41.21
N ALA A 298 -13.09 -1.34 -41.88
CA ALA A 298 -14.46 -1.17 -41.38
C ALA A 298 -15.15 -2.52 -41.07
N TYR A 299 -15.06 -3.48 -41.98
CA TYR A 299 -15.62 -4.82 -41.78
C TYR A 299 -14.97 -5.58 -40.60
N LEU A 300 -13.64 -5.56 -40.50
CA LEU A 300 -12.94 -6.23 -39.41
C LEU A 300 -13.16 -5.56 -38.05
N ASP A 301 -13.28 -4.23 -38.03
CA ASP A 301 -13.47 -3.48 -36.79
C ASP A 301 -14.90 -3.64 -36.28
N LEU A 302 -15.90 -3.46 -37.16
CA LEU A 302 -17.31 -3.49 -36.79
C LEU A 302 -17.88 -4.90 -36.66
N LEU A 303 -17.53 -5.82 -37.57
CA LEU A 303 -18.10 -7.18 -37.58
C LEU A 303 -17.10 -8.26 -37.14
N GLY A 304 -15.80 -7.93 -37.06
CA GLY A 304 -14.77 -8.93 -36.77
C GLY A 304 -14.44 -9.89 -37.92
N MET A 305 -15.05 -9.70 -39.08
CA MET A 305 -14.93 -10.58 -40.25
C MET A 305 -14.60 -9.76 -41.50
N PRO A 306 -13.82 -10.30 -42.46
CA PRO A 306 -13.60 -9.62 -43.73
C PRO A 306 -14.91 -9.55 -44.55
N PRO A 307 -15.02 -8.61 -45.50
CA PRO A 307 -16.16 -8.56 -46.42
C PRO A 307 -16.22 -9.81 -47.30
N GLU A 308 -17.43 -10.23 -47.66
CA GLU A 308 -17.63 -11.16 -48.77
C GLU A 308 -17.17 -10.52 -50.10
N VAL A 309 -16.82 -11.35 -51.09
CA VAL A 309 -16.25 -10.88 -52.36
C VAL A 309 -17.23 -9.96 -53.09
N GLU A 310 -18.52 -10.28 -53.03
CA GLU A 310 -19.63 -9.55 -53.61
C GLU A 310 -19.78 -8.17 -52.95
N ALA A 311 -19.79 -8.13 -51.61
CA ALA A 311 -19.88 -6.90 -50.85
C ALA A 311 -18.65 -6.01 -51.06
N TRP A 312 -17.44 -6.58 -51.05
CA TRP A 312 -16.21 -5.86 -51.36
C TRP A 312 -16.27 -5.24 -52.76
N ARG A 313 -16.68 -6.01 -53.78
CA ARG A 313 -16.80 -5.50 -55.16
C ARG A 313 -17.83 -4.38 -55.25
N TYR A 314 -19.00 -4.56 -54.62
CA TYR A 314 -20.05 -3.55 -54.57
C TYR A 314 -19.53 -2.24 -53.98
N TRP A 315 -18.91 -2.28 -52.80
CA TRP A 315 -18.41 -1.07 -52.13
C TRP A 315 -17.22 -0.44 -52.86
N ARG A 316 -16.38 -1.24 -53.50
CA ARG A 316 -15.25 -0.75 -54.30
C ARG A 316 -15.69 0.00 -55.54
N GLU A 317 -16.76 -0.47 -56.19
CA GLU A 317 -17.27 0.05 -57.46
C GLU A 317 -18.44 1.04 -57.29
N SER A 318 -18.91 1.25 -56.06
CA SER A 318 -20.04 2.16 -55.78
C SER A 318 -19.74 3.59 -56.25
N ALA A 319 -20.70 4.15 -56.99
CA ALA A 319 -20.70 5.53 -57.47
C ALA A 319 -21.37 6.52 -56.49
N ASP A 320 -21.86 6.02 -55.36
CA ASP A 320 -22.40 6.86 -54.28
C ASP A 320 -21.27 7.76 -53.72
N PRO A 321 -21.42 9.10 -53.74
CA PRO A 321 -20.43 9.98 -53.11
C PRO A 321 -20.27 9.70 -51.61
N ASP A 322 -21.32 9.20 -50.94
CA ASP A 322 -21.35 8.91 -49.51
C ASP A 322 -21.18 7.41 -49.22
N TRP A 323 -20.64 6.64 -50.18
CA TRP A 323 -20.55 5.17 -50.11
C TRP A 323 -19.94 4.65 -48.80
N PHE A 324 -18.98 5.37 -48.21
CA PHE A 324 -18.31 4.94 -46.99
C PHE A 324 -19.24 5.07 -45.78
N ALA A 325 -19.94 6.21 -45.64
CA ALA A 325 -20.93 6.41 -44.59
C ALA A 325 -22.08 5.40 -44.71
N THR A 326 -22.62 5.24 -45.93
CA THR A 326 -23.67 4.25 -46.23
C THR A 326 -23.21 2.83 -45.89
N MET A 327 -21.95 2.49 -46.15
CA MET A 327 -21.38 1.18 -45.76
C MET A 327 -21.30 1.04 -44.24
N ILE A 328 -20.83 2.07 -43.53
CA ILE A 328 -20.75 2.05 -42.06
C ILE A 328 -22.14 1.83 -41.46
N ASP A 329 -23.17 2.54 -41.92
CA ASP A 329 -24.54 2.35 -41.44
C ASP A 329 -25.02 0.91 -41.66
N GLN A 330 -24.77 0.33 -42.83
CA GLN A 330 -25.10 -1.08 -43.10
C GLN A 330 -24.34 -2.07 -42.21
N LEU A 331 -23.10 -1.75 -41.83
CA LEU A 331 -22.31 -2.58 -40.92
C LEU A 331 -22.82 -2.46 -39.48
N LEU A 332 -23.20 -1.26 -39.04
CA LEU A 332 -23.78 -1.04 -37.71
C LEU A 332 -25.14 -1.72 -37.56
N ASP A 333 -25.95 -1.75 -38.62
CA ASP A 333 -27.25 -2.45 -38.66
C ASP A 333 -27.12 -3.98 -38.76
N SER A 334 -25.91 -4.51 -38.95
CA SER A 334 -25.69 -5.95 -39.06
C SER A 334 -25.83 -6.64 -37.70
N PRO A 335 -26.50 -7.80 -37.60
CA PRO A 335 -26.55 -8.55 -36.34
C PRO A 335 -25.17 -8.99 -35.83
N HIS A 336 -24.17 -9.08 -36.73
CA HIS A 336 -22.78 -9.40 -36.38
C HIS A 336 -22.08 -8.27 -35.63
N TYR A 337 -22.61 -7.03 -35.67
CA TYR A 337 -22.09 -5.92 -34.89
C TYR A 337 -22.15 -6.22 -33.39
N GLY A 338 -23.33 -6.62 -32.90
CA GLY A 338 -23.53 -7.00 -31.50
C GLY A 338 -22.74 -8.24 -31.09
N GLU A 339 -22.55 -9.21 -32.00
CA GLU A 339 -21.69 -10.38 -31.75
C GLU A 339 -20.22 -9.97 -31.55
N ARG A 340 -19.75 -9.03 -32.37
CA ARG A 340 -18.38 -8.49 -32.30
C ARG A 340 -18.16 -7.64 -31.06
N TRP A 341 -19.04 -6.68 -30.81
CA TRP A 341 -18.89 -5.69 -29.75
C TRP A 341 -19.29 -6.24 -28.38
N GLY A 342 -20.33 -7.07 -28.32
CA GLY A 342 -20.75 -7.75 -27.11
C GLY A 342 -19.65 -8.60 -26.48
N ARG A 343 -18.73 -9.17 -27.28
CA ARG A 343 -17.58 -9.93 -26.78
C ARG A 343 -16.67 -9.11 -25.85
N TYR A 344 -16.46 -7.82 -26.13
CA TYR A 344 -15.63 -6.98 -25.26
C TYR A 344 -16.28 -6.78 -23.89
N TRP A 345 -17.61 -6.60 -23.86
CA TRP A 345 -18.36 -6.53 -22.62
C TRP A 345 -18.33 -7.86 -21.87
N LEU A 346 -18.56 -8.97 -22.58
CA LEU A 346 -18.58 -10.31 -22.00
C LEU A 346 -17.22 -10.70 -21.40
N ASP A 347 -16.12 -10.27 -22.01
CA ASP A 347 -14.76 -10.44 -21.46
C ASP A 347 -14.60 -9.66 -20.13
N LEU A 348 -15.02 -8.39 -20.11
CA LEU A 348 -15.01 -7.57 -18.89
C LEU A 348 -15.90 -8.14 -17.78
N ALA A 349 -17.06 -8.68 -18.14
CA ALA A 349 -17.99 -9.31 -17.22
C ALA A 349 -17.52 -10.68 -16.72
N GLY A 350 -16.39 -11.21 -17.24
CA GLY A 350 -15.90 -12.55 -16.89
C GLY A 350 -16.83 -13.67 -17.34
N TYR A 351 -17.53 -13.47 -18.47
CA TYR A 351 -18.45 -14.46 -19.01
C TYR A 351 -17.74 -15.75 -19.41
N ALA A 352 -18.32 -16.88 -19.03
CA ALA A 352 -17.93 -18.19 -19.52
C ALA A 352 -19.16 -19.09 -19.65
N ASP A 353 -19.18 -19.95 -20.68
CA ASP A 353 -20.20 -20.99 -20.83
C ASP A 353 -20.02 -22.14 -19.82
N SER A 354 -18.91 -22.16 -19.07
CA SER A 354 -18.57 -23.16 -18.05
C SER A 354 -18.02 -22.53 -16.76
N GLU A 355 -17.80 -23.34 -15.72
CA GLU A 355 -17.34 -22.83 -14.41
C GLU A 355 -15.86 -22.41 -14.39
N GLY A 356 -14.99 -23.03 -15.19
CA GLY A 356 -13.56 -22.72 -15.34
C GLY A 356 -12.69 -22.90 -14.08
N GLY A 357 -13.29 -23.18 -12.91
CA GLY A 357 -12.62 -23.25 -11.61
C GLY A 357 -12.29 -24.65 -11.12
N THR A 358 -12.71 -25.71 -11.81
CA THR A 358 -12.46 -27.12 -11.45
C THR A 358 -12.10 -27.94 -12.68
N SER A 359 -11.41 -29.08 -12.49
CA SER A 359 -11.03 -29.97 -13.60
C SER A 359 -12.21 -30.58 -14.36
N GLU A 360 -13.39 -30.60 -13.75
CA GLU A 360 -14.62 -31.12 -14.38
C GLU A 360 -15.26 -30.09 -15.32
N ASP A 361 -14.92 -28.81 -15.16
CA ASP A 361 -15.41 -27.67 -15.94
C ASP A 361 -16.88 -27.78 -16.41
N PRO A 362 -17.83 -27.90 -15.47
CA PRO A 362 -19.23 -28.10 -15.83
C PRO A 362 -19.80 -26.91 -16.60
N ILE A 363 -20.59 -27.21 -17.62
CA ILE A 363 -21.30 -26.22 -18.45
C ILE A 363 -22.36 -25.52 -17.61
N ARG A 364 -22.42 -24.19 -17.69
CA ARG A 364 -23.47 -23.35 -17.10
C ARG A 364 -24.72 -23.41 -18.01
N PRO A 365 -25.82 -24.08 -17.61
CA PRO A 365 -26.92 -24.40 -18.55
C PRO A 365 -27.66 -23.19 -19.14
N VAL A 366 -27.60 -22.03 -18.47
CA VAL A 366 -28.36 -20.83 -18.84
C VAL A 366 -27.47 -19.61 -19.10
N ALA A 367 -26.14 -19.73 -19.01
CA ALA A 367 -25.22 -18.60 -19.18
C ALA A 367 -25.40 -17.94 -20.56
N TRP A 368 -25.63 -18.74 -21.60
CA TRP A 368 -25.87 -18.26 -22.97
C TRP A 368 -26.99 -17.23 -23.08
N LYS A 369 -27.98 -17.23 -22.18
CA LYS A 369 -29.06 -16.22 -22.17
C LYS A 369 -28.52 -14.83 -21.88
N TYR A 370 -27.54 -14.72 -20.99
CA TYR A 370 -26.88 -13.45 -20.69
C TYR A 370 -26.01 -12.99 -21.87
N ARG A 371 -25.27 -13.91 -22.50
CA ARG A 371 -24.54 -13.62 -23.75
C ARG A 371 -25.47 -13.05 -24.83
N ASP A 372 -26.56 -13.75 -25.10
CA ASP A 372 -27.52 -13.35 -26.14
C ASP A 372 -28.20 -12.03 -25.78
N TYR A 373 -28.53 -11.80 -24.50
CA TYR A 373 -29.01 -10.51 -24.02
C TYR A 373 -28.01 -9.38 -24.31
N VAL A 374 -26.71 -9.56 -24.00
CA VAL A 374 -25.68 -8.55 -24.27
C VAL A 374 -25.59 -8.27 -25.77
N VAL A 375 -25.51 -9.31 -26.61
CA VAL A 375 -25.47 -9.17 -28.08
C VAL A 375 -26.69 -8.38 -28.59
N ASN A 376 -27.88 -8.70 -28.09
CA ASN A 376 -29.11 -8.02 -28.47
C ASN A 376 -29.15 -6.57 -27.99
N ALA A 377 -28.61 -6.26 -26.81
CA ALA A 377 -28.53 -4.88 -26.30
C ALA A 377 -27.67 -3.99 -27.20
N PHE A 378 -26.53 -4.50 -27.69
CA PHE A 378 -25.69 -3.79 -28.65
C PHE A 378 -26.40 -3.60 -30.00
N ASN A 379 -27.03 -4.66 -30.54
CA ASN A 379 -27.75 -4.57 -31.82
C ASN A 379 -28.99 -3.66 -31.78
N ALA A 380 -29.60 -3.50 -30.60
CA ALA A 380 -30.76 -2.63 -30.42
C ALA A 380 -30.38 -1.18 -30.09
N ASP A 381 -29.08 -0.86 -30.03
CA ASP A 381 -28.56 0.43 -29.57
C ASP A 381 -29.16 0.84 -28.21
N LYS A 382 -29.18 -0.11 -27.26
CA LYS A 382 -29.76 0.13 -25.93
C LYS A 382 -29.02 1.29 -25.26
N PRO A 383 -29.72 2.30 -24.71
CA PRO A 383 -29.10 3.37 -23.95
C PRO A 383 -28.17 2.82 -22.86
N TYR A 384 -26.95 3.36 -22.80
CA TYR A 384 -25.91 2.83 -21.91
C TYR A 384 -26.30 2.86 -20.43
N ASP A 385 -27.07 3.86 -20.00
CA ASP A 385 -27.59 3.98 -18.64
C ASP A 385 -28.61 2.88 -18.30
N GLU A 386 -29.51 2.55 -19.24
CA GLU A 386 -30.44 1.43 -19.08
C GLU A 386 -29.68 0.10 -19.06
N PHE A 387 -28.74 -0.09 -19.99
CA PHE A 387 -27.89 -1.28 -20.02
C PHE A 387 -27.15 -1.44 -18.70
N LEU A 388 -26.48 -0.40 -18.19
CA LEU A 388 -25.74 -0.45 -16.93
C LEU A 388 -26.64 -0.73 -15.73
N LEU A 389 -27.84 -0.14 -15.68
CA LEU A 389 -28.81 -0.39 -14.62
C LEU A 389 -29.20 -1.88 -14.58
N GLU A 390 -29.49 -2.48 -15.73
CA GLU A 390 -29.86 -3.89 -15.83
C GLU A 390 -28.70 -4.83 -15.43
N GLN A 391 -27.45 -4.41 -15.62
CA GLN A 391 -26.27 -5.18 -15.20
C GLN A 391 -26.08 -5.22 -13.69
N ILE A 392 -26.38 -4.10 -13.01
CA ILE A 392 -26.12 -3.93 -11.58
C ILE A 392 -27.31 -4.38 -10.72
N ALA A 393 -28.53 -4.11 -11.18
CA ALA A 393 -29.75 -4.25 -10.39
C ALA A 393 -30.85 -5.04 -11.12
N GLY A 394 -30.49 -5.88 -12.10
CA GLY A 394 -31.46 -6.60 -12.92
C GLY A 394 -32.45 -7.46 -12.13
N ASP A 395 -32.06 -7.98 -10.96
CA ASP A 395 -32.90 -8.72 -10.02
C ASP A 395 -33.89 -7.83 -9.25
N GLU A 396 -33.55 -6.57 -9.02
CA GLU A 396 -34.41 -5.58 -8.34
C GLU A 396 -35.41 -4.90 -9.29
N LEU A 397 -35.19 -4.98 -10.61
CA LEU A 397 -36.07 -4.37 -11.62
C LEU A 397 -37.37 -5.15 -11.86
N ILE A 398 -37.46 -6.39 -11.39
CA ILE A 398 -38.64 -7.24 -11.56
C ILE A 398 -39.05 -7.77 -10.19
N ASP A 399 -40.33 -7.59 -9.83
CA ASP A 399 -40.93 -8.25 -8.68
C ASP A 399 -40.98 -9.76 -8.93
N VAL A 400 -39.94 -10.48 -8.50
CA VAL A 400 -39.77 -11.92 -8.69
C VAL A 400 -40.91 -12.75 -8.07
N ASP A 401 -41.68 -12.17 -7.14
CA ASP A 401 -42.87 -12.82 -6.55
C ASP A 401 -44.12 -12.69 -7.44
N ARG A 402 -44.06 -11.90 -8.52
CA ARG A 402 -45.18 -11.63 -9.44
C ARG A 402 -44.94 -12.00 -10.91
N ALA A 403 -43.71 -12.36 -11.29
CA ALA A 403 -43.33 -12.82 -12.64
C ALA A 403 -43.41 -14.34 -12.75
#